data_AF-A0A9Q9Z8P0-F1
#
_entry.id   AF-A0A9Q9Z8P0-F1
#
_cell.length_a   1.000
_cell.length_b   1.000
_cell.length_c   1.000
_cell.angle_alpha   90.00
_cell.angle_beta   90.00
_cell.angle_gamma   90.00
#
_symmetry.space_group_name_H-M   'P 1'
#
loop_
_entity.id
_entity.type
_entity.pdbx_description
1 polymer ?
#
loop_
_entity_poly.entity_id
_entity_poly.type
_entity_poly.pdbx_seq_one_letter_code
_entity_poly.pdbx_strand_id
1 'polypeptide(L)'
;MAFVLMRVYHLISCICVCSGITALDFSNSVDLRLQTDVTSARALPSAQKYIQQGLLSPSASPYQVDLISVAEIVHMLLFDRPMKVTQENSAWSLDEGSGSQHCSPVEPLWKNFFHMILNPEEKSSELVLSELISNVRNSL
;
A
#
# COMPACT_ATOMS: atom_id res chain seq x y z
N MET A 1 10.75 0.48 -16.33
CA MET A 1 10.64 1.76 -15.62
C MET A 1 10.33 1.40 -14.17
N ALA A 2 11.23 1.69 -13.24
CA ALA A 2 11.07 1.33 -11.84
C ALA A 2 10.91 2.64 -11.04
N PHE A 3 9.69 3.14 -10.99
CA PHE A 3 9.34 4.29 -10.16
C PHE A 3 8.85 3.77 -8.82
N VAL A 4 9.43 4.25 -7.72
CA VAL A 4 8.78 4.17 -6.40
C VAL A 4 7.73 5.28 -6.38
N LEU A 5 6.45 4.93 -6.50
CA LEU A 5 5.36 5.90 -6.60
C LEU A 5 5.04 6.48 -5.22
N MET A 6 5.59 7.64 -4.92
CA MET A 6 5.40 8.27 -3.61
C MET A 6 4.10 9.06 -3.52
N ARG A 7 3.25 8.57 -2.63
CA ARG A 7 2.19 9.25 -1.85
C ARG A 7 1.42 10.36 -2.55
N VAL A 8 0.13 10.08 -2.69
CA VAL A 8 -0.83 11.11 -3.02
C VAL A 8 -1.67 11.51 -1.81
N TYR A 9 -1.28 12.61 -1.17
CA TYR A 9 -2.16 13.36 -0.25
C TYR A 9 -2.84 14.56 -0.95
N HIS A 10 -2.90 14.52 -2.29
CA HIS A 10 -3.61 15.48 -3.12
C HIS A 10 -4.43 14.84 -4.26
N LEU A 11 -4.85 13.56 -4.16
CA LEU A 11 -5.56 12.83 -5.24
C LEU A 11 -7.08 12.92 -5.18
N ILE A 12 -7.68 13.64 -4.23
CA ILE A 12 -9.13 13.91 -4.28
C ILE A 12 -9.40 15.09 -5.24
N SER A 13 -8.83 15.05 -6.45
CA SER A 13 -9.20 15.97 -7.53
C SER A 13 -8.88 15.49 -8.96
N CYS A 14 -8.63 14.21 -9.20
CA CYS A 14 -8.48 13.73 -10.58
C CYS A 14 -9.18 12.40 -10.80
N ILE A 15 -10.43 12.51 -11.28
CA ILE A 15 -11.22 11.42 -11.84
C ILE A 15 -11.37 11.69 -13.35
N CYS A 16 -11.17 10.63 -14.16
CA CYS A 16 -11.41 10.50 -15.60
C CYS A 16 -10.35 11.13 -16.53
N VAL A 17 -9.94 10.52 -17.65
CA VAL A 17 -10.80 10.10 -18.78
C VAL A 17 -10.22 8.86 -19.51
N CYS A 18 -11.12 7.91 -19.81
CA CYS A 18 -10.91 6.63 -20.54
C CYS A 18 -10.07 5.59 -19.78
N SER A 19 -10.72 4.57 -19.20
CA SER A 19 -10.08 3.52 -18.35
C SER A 19 -9.58 3.98 -16.97
N GLY A 20 -9.97 5.19 -16.57
CA GLY A 20 -10.45 5.52 -15.22
C GLY A 20 -9.44 6.16 -14.25
N ILE A 21 -8.23 5.62 -14.13
CA ILE A 21 -7.27 6.01 -13.09
C ILE A 21 -5.90 6.28 -13.71
N THR A 22 -5.38 7.50 -13.52
CA THR A 22 -4.03 7.90 -13.93
C THR A 22 -3.26 8.35 -12.69
N ALA A 23 -2.05 7.80 -12.50
CA ALA A 23 -1.13 8.30 -11.49
C ALA A 23 -0.64 9.69 -11.91
N LEU A 24 -0.80 10.66 -11.01
CA LEU A 24 -0.33 12.03 -11.17
C LEU A 24 0.63 12.34 -10.03
N ASP A 25 1.45 13.38 -10.23
CA ASP A 25 2.48 13.83 -9.30
C ASP A 25 3.61 12.80 -9.05
N PHE A 26 4.70 12.98 -9.81
CA PHE A 26 5.92 12.17 -9.71
C PHE A 26 7.04 12.93 -8.98
N SER A 27 6.75 14.05 -8.29
CA SER A 27 7.80 14.89 -7.69
C SER A 27 8.61 14.15 -6.64
N ASN A 28 8.00 13.14 -6.00
CA ASN A 28 8.61 12.30 -4.98
C ASN A 28 8.98 10.91 -5.52
N SER A 29 8.82 10.66 -6.82
CA SER A 29 9.21 9.39 -7.42
C SER A 29 10.73 9.27 -7.53
N VAL A 30 11.21 8.05 -7.29
CA VAL A 30 12.63 7.69 -7.36
C VAL A 30 12.85 6.76 -8.53
N ASP A 31 13.85 7.05 -9.38
CA ASP A 31 14.32 6.13 -10.42
C ASP A 31 15.50 5.32 -9.88
N LEU A 32 15.22 4.09 -9.44
CA LEU A 32 16.23 3.20 -8.84
C LEU A 32 17.30 2.72 -9.83
N ARG A 33 17.12 2.94 -11.14
CA ARG A 33 18.15 2.65 -12.15
C ARG A 33 19.21 3.74 -12.23
N LEU A 34 18.81 4.98 -11.94
CA LEU A 34 19.70 6.14 -11.92
C LEU A 34 20.26 6.42 -10.52
N GLN A 35 19.47 6.13 -9.48
CA GLN A 35 19.79 6.36 -8.08
C GLN A 35 20.12 5.03 -7.38
N THR A 36 21.22 4.39 -7.82
CA THR A 36 21.64 3.06 -7.35
C THR A 36 22.05 3.03 -5.88
N ASP A 37 22.29 4.19 -5.28
CA ASP A 37 22.55 4.38 -3.85
C ASP A 37 21.31 4.13 -2.98
N VAL A 38 20.11 4.28 -3.55
CA VAL A 38 18.83 4.00 -2.89
C VAL A 38 18.56 2.50 -2.91
N THR A 39 19.12 1.79 -1.94
CA THR A 39 19.02 0.32 -1.83
C THR A 39 17.94 -0.15 -0.87
N SER A 40 17.42 0.73 0.00
CA SER A 40 16.50 0.36 1.07
C SER A 40 15.51 1.47 1.40
N ALA A 41 14.39 1.08 2.02
CA ALA A 41 13.30 1.97 2.40
C ALA A 41 13.75 3.11 3.31
N ARG A 42 14.75 2.92 4.18
CA ARG A 42 15.27 3.98 5.05
C ARG A 42 15.83 5.20 4.30
N ALA A 43 16.25 5.03 3.05
CA ALA A 43 16.74 6.14 2.22
C ALA A 43 15.60 7.03 1.72
N LEU A 44 14.35 6.56 1.84
CA LEU A 44 13.15 7.25 1.37
C LEU A 44 12.53 8.07 2.51
N PRO A 45 12.33 9.39 2.34
CA PRO A 45 11.64 10.21 3.33
C PRO A 45 10.21 9.77 3.60
N SER A 46 9.49 9.27 2.58
CA SER A 46 8.10 8.80 2.73
C SER A 46 7.97 7.54 3.59
N ALA A 47 9.03 6.73 3.67
CA ALA A 47 9.06 5.50 4.44
C ALA A 47 9.15 5.73 5.95
N GLN A 48 9.61 6.91 6.39
CA GLN A 48 9.94 7.17 7.80
C GLN A 48 8.75 6.96 8.73
N LYS A 49 7.54 7.35 8.32
CA LYS A 49 6.31 7.11 9.09
C LYS A 49 6.07 5.61 9.31
N TYR A 50 6.19 4.80 8.26
CA TYR A 50 5.94 3.36 8.33
C TYR A 50 7.05 2.63 9.11
N ILE A 51 8.29 3.11 8.99
CA ILE A 51 9.43 2.61 9.77
C ILE A 51 9.24 2.89 11.25
N GLN A 52 8.86 4.12 11.63
CA GLN A 52 8.61 4.50 13.03
C GLN A 52 7.43 3.73 13.63
N GLN A 53 6.43 3.40 12.83
CA GLN A 53 5.29 2.58 13.23
C GLN A 53 5.65 1.08 13.34
N GLY A 54 6.79 0.65 12.80
CA GLY A 54 7.18 -0.77 12.73
C GLY A 54 6.52 -1.55 11.59
N LEU A 55 5.71 -0.90 10.75
CA LEU A 55 5.02 -1.51 9.60
C LEU A 55 5.99 -1.87 8.48
N LEU A 56 7.11 -1.15 8.38
CA LEU A 56 8.11 -1.36 7.35
C LEU A 56 9.50 -1.47 7.97
N SER A 57 10.25 -2.52 7.64
CA SER A 57 11.64 -2.65 8.07
C SER A 57 12.49 -1.53 7.45
N PRO A 58 13.46 -0.92 8.17
CA PRO A 58 14.41 0.01 7.57
C PRO A 58 15.21 -0.57 6.39
N SER A 59 15.43 -1.89 6.39
CA SER A 59 16.14 -2.63 5.33
C SER A 59 15.23 -3.12 4.21
N ALA A 60 13.92 -2.87 4.30
CA ALA A 60 12.94 -3.24 3.29
C ALA A 60 13.31 -2.70 1.91
N SER A 61 12.79 -3.37 0.87
CA SER A 61 12.94 -2.89 -0.50
C SER A 61 12.21 -1.55 -0.68
N PRO A 62 12.77 -0.58 -1.43
CA PRO A 62 12.07 0.66 -1.78
C PRO A 62 10.67 0.42 -2.38
N TYR A 63 10.48 -0.67 -3.14
CA TYR A 63 9.19 -1.02 -3.74
C TYR A 63 8.11 -1.46 -2.72
N GLN A 64 8.47 -1.80 -1.49
CA GLN A 64 7.49 -2.17 -0.46
C GLN A 64 6.74 -0.94 0.09
N VAL A 65 7.31 0.26 -0.05
CA VAL A 65 6.62 1.52 0.30
C VAL A 65 5.38 1.72 -0.59
N ASP A 66 5.46 1.31 -1.86
CA ASP A 66 4.36 1.42 -2.81
C ASP A 66 3.23 0.45 -2.45
N LEU A 67 3.55 -0.76 -1.99
CA LEU A 67 2.54 -1.73 -1.52
C LEU A 67 1.69 -1.15 -0.39
N ILE A 68 2.33 -0.53 0.61
CA ILE A 68 1.63 0.12 1.72
C ILE A 68 0.77 1.28 1.20
N SER A 69 1.28 2.06 0.24
CA SER A 69 0.54 3.18 -0.36
C SER A 69 -0.67 2.70 -1.15
N VAL A 70 -0.56 1.59 -1.89
CA VAL A 70 -1.69 0.93 -2.57
C VAL A 70 -2.73 0.47 -1.55
N ALA A 71 -2.30 -0.11 -0.42
CA ALA A 71 -3.22 -0.49 0.66
C ALA A 71 -3.97 0.72 1.24
N GLU A 72 -3.27 1.84 1.48
CA GLU A 72 -3.89 3.09 1.95
C GLU A 72 -4.95 3.61 0.96
N ILE A 73 -4.65 3.58 -0.35
CA ILE A 73 -5.59 4.02 -1.40
C ILE A 73 -6.81 3.10 -1.45
N VAL A 74 -6.62 1.77 -1.50
CA VAL A 74 -7.73 0.81 -1.56
C VAL A 74 -8.60 0.93 -0.31
N HIS A 75 -8.02 1.06 0.88
CA HIS A 75 -8.78 1.28 2.10
C HIS A 75 -9.59 2.58 2.05
N MET A 76 -9.00 3.67 1.56
CA MET A 76 -9.70 4.93 1.40
C MET A 76 -10.86 4.82 0.40
N LEU A 77 -10.70 4.08 -0.70
CA LEU A 77 -11.76 3.86 -1.69
C LEU A 77 -12.92 3.01 -1.13
N LEU A 78 -12.63 2.04 -0.27
CA LEU A 78 -13.65 1.14 0.30
C LEU A 78 -14.40 1.76 1.48
N PHE A 79 -13.71 2.56 2.30
CA PHE A 79 -14.21 2.98 3.62
C PHE A 79 -14.24 4.50 3.83
N ASP A 80 -13.80 5.30 2.84
CA ASP A 80 -13.72 6.77 2.88
C ASP A 80 -13.04 7.31 4.16
N ARG A 81 -12.00 6.60 4.62
CA ARG A 81 -11.26 6.97 5.83
C ARG A 81 -9.81 6.50 5.79
N PRO A 82 -8.89 7.15 6.53
CA PRO A 82 -7.50 6.73 6.59
C PRO A 82 -7.36 5.30 7.09
N MET A 83 -6.46 4.54 6.47
CA MET A 83 -6.11 3.20 6.92
C MET A 83 -5.46 3.26 8.30
N LYS A 84 -5.93 2.41 9.20
CA LYS A 84 -5.29 2.13 10.49
C LYS A 84 -4.95 0.65 10.52
N VAL A 85 -3.78 0.36 11.06
CA VAL A 85 -3.27 -1.01 11.15
C VAL A 85 -2.84 -1.31 12.58
N THR A 86 -3.10 -2.53 13.00
CA THR A 86 -2.65 -3.10 14.27
C THR A 86 -1.78 -4.31 13.98
N GLN A 87 -0.91 -4.65 14.94
CA GLN A 87 -0.08 -5.83 14.85
C GLN A 87 -0.60 -6.87 15.85
N GLU A 88 -0.96 -8.05 15.34
CA GLU A 88 -1.40 -9.19 16.14
C GLU A 88 -0.58 -10.42 15.74
N ASN A 89 0.00 -11.12 16.71
CA ASN A 89 0.82 -12.32 16.45
C ASN A 89 1.92 -12.10 15.39
N SER A 90 2.56 -10.93 15.41
CA SER A 90 3.58 -10.50 14.44
C SER A 90 3.08 -10.24 13.01
N ALA A 91 1.80 -10.36 12.73
CA ALA A 91 1.19 -10.01 11.45
C ALA A 91 0.43 -8.68 11.55
N TRP A 92 0.49 -7.88 10.49
CA TRP A 92 -0.27 -6.64 10.37
C TRP A 92 -1.67 -6.91 9.82
N SER A 93 -2.66 -6.31 10.44
CA SER A 93 -4.07 -6.37 10.02
C SER A 93 -4.70 -4.98 10.08
N LEU A 94 -5.88 -4.83 9.47
CA LEU A 94 -6.65 -3.61 9.62
C LEU A 94 -7.16 -3.48 11.05
N ASP A 95 -7.04 -2.28 11.60
CA ASP A 95 -7.74 -1.89 12.82
C ASP A 95 -9.21 -1.64 12.47
N GLU A 96 -10.05 -2.66 12.66
CA GLU A 96 -11.49 -2.56 12.41
C GLU A 96 -12.19 -1.60 13.40
N GLY A 97 -11.49 -1.15 14.46
CA GLY A 97 -12.03 -0.35 15.55
C GLY A 97 -13.02 -1.15 16.39
N SER A 98 -13.09 -0.88 17.69
CA SER A 98 -14.11 -1.47 18.56
C SER A 98 -15.48 -0.89 18.23
N GLY A 99 -16.20 -1.50 17.29
CA GLY A 99 -17.66 -1.46 17.23
C GLY A 99 -18.31 -0.09 17.01
N SER A 100 -17.80 0.76 16.10
CA SER A 100 -18.66 1.83 15.58
C SER A 100 -19.75 1.21 14.72
N GLN A 101 -21.01 1.48 15.06
CA GLN A 101 -22.27 0.90 14.52
C GLN A 101 -22.49 1.07 12.99
N HIS A 102 -21.49 1.56 12.25
CA HIS A 102 -21.48 1.79 10.81
C HIS A 102 -20.33 1.09 10.06
N CYS A 103 -19.50 0.29 10.72
CA CYS A 103 -18.52 -0.53 10.03
C CYS A 103 -19.21 -1.76 9.43
N SER A 104 -19.50 -1.74 8.13
CA SER A 104 -19.75 -2.98 7.40
C SER A 104 -18.55 -3.91 7.58
N PRO A 105 -18.75 -5.18 7.93
CA PRO A 105 -17.65 -6.12 8.10
C PRO A 105 -16.83 -6.18 6.80
N VAL A 106 -15.50 -6.14 6.92
CA VAL A 106 -14.61 -6.27 5.76
C VAL A 106 -14.85 -7.65 5.13
N GLU A 107 -15.24 -7.68 3.86
CA GLU A 107 -15.50 -8.94 3.17
C GLU A 107 -14.24 -9.83 3.15
N PRO A 108 -14.38 -11.16 3.12
CA PRO A 108 -13.23 -12.08 3.13
C PRO A 108 -12.19 -11.78 2.04
N LEU A 109 -12.64 -11.34 0.85
CA LEU A 109 -11.78 -10.91 -0.24
C LEU A 109 -10.83 -9.78 0.20
N TRP A 110 -11.39 -8.72 0.80
CA TRP A 110 -10.63 -7.56 1.24
C TRP A 110 -9.75 -7.90 2.45
N LYS A 111 -10.21 -8.74 3.38
CA LYS A 111 -9.36 -9.24 4.48
C LYS A 111 -8.10 -9.92 3.96
N ASN A 112 -8.25 -10.79 2.96
CA ASN A 112 -7.12 -11.46 2.31
C ASN A 112 -6.21 -10.47 1.56
N PHE A 113 -6.81 -9.52 0.83
CA PHE A 113 -6.08 -8.45 0.13
C PHE A 113 -5.17 -7.67 1.09
N PHE A 114 -5.73 -7.15 2.20
CA PHE A 114 -4.99 -6.36 3.17
C PHE A 114 -3.92 -7.19 3.90
N HIS A 115 -4.23 -8.44 4.22
CA HIS A 115 -3.25 -9.32 4.85
C HIS A 115 -2.04 -9.55 3.94
N MET A 116 -2.26 -9.88 2.67
CA MET A 116 -1.18 -10.18 1.72
C MET A 116 -0.33 -8.94 1.38
N ILE A 117 -0.94 -7.76 1.23
CA ILE A 117 -0.21 -6.55 0.85
C ILE A 117 0.58 -5.93 2.03
N LEU A 118 0.08 -6.06 3.26
CA LEU A 118 0.74 -5.55 4.47
C LEU A 118 1.80 -6.52 5.00
N ASN A 119 1.71 -7.81 4.65
CA ASN A 119 2.64 -8.86 5.07
C ASN A 119 3.24 -9.57 3.84
N PRO A 120 4.07 -8.87 3.04
CA PRO A 120 4.65 -9.45 1.81
C PRO A 120 5.70 -10.54 2.08
N GLU A 121 6.05 -10.82 3.35
CA GLU A 121 7.10 -11.78 3.73
C GLU A 121 8.40 -11.54 2.93
N GLU A 122 8.97 -12.58 2.33
CA GLU A 122 10.15 -12.51 1.46
C GLU A 122 9.78 -12.35 -0.03
N LYS A 123 8.50 -12.16 -0.37
CA LYS A 123 8.05 -12.04 -1.75
C LYS A 123 8.45 -10.69 -2.35
N SER A 124 8.76 -10.68 -3.64
CA SER A 124 8.95 -9.44 -4.38
C SER A 124 7.61 -8.68 -4.51
N SER A 125 7.66 -7.34 -4.56
CA SER A 125 6.45 -6.53 -4.76
C SER A 125 5.68 -6.89 -6.03
N GLU A 126 6.40 -7.28 -7.09
CA GLU A 126 5.79 -7.73 -8.35
C GLU A 126 4.95 -8.99 -8.17
N LEU A 127 5.49 -9.99 -7.45
CA LEU A 127 4.78 -11.24 -7.21
C LEU A 127 3.55 -11.00 -6.34
N VAL A 128 3.68 -10.21 -5.27
CA VAL A 128 2.55 -9.80 -4.42
C VAL A 128 1.45 -9.12 -5.24
N LEU A 129 1.78 -8.13 -6.06
CA LEU A 129 0.79 -7.44 -6.90
C LEU A 129 0.13 -8.37 -7.92
N SER A 130 0.89 -9.30 -8.52
CA SER A 130 0.35 -10.26 -9.47
C SER A 130 -0.66 -11.23 -8.82
N GLU A 131 -0.36 -11.70 -7.60
CA GLU A 131 -1.25 -12.55 -6.81
C GLU A 131 -2.52 -11.77 -6.41
N LEU A 132 -2.38 -10.53 -5.94
CA LEU A 132 -3.50 -9.67 -5.59
C LEU A 132 -4.43 -9.42 -6.79
N ILE A 133 -3.88 -9.08 -7.95
CA ILE A 133 -4.67 -8.86 -9.18
C ILE A 133 -5.43 -10.13 -9.57
N SER A 134 -4.76 -11.28 -9.51
CA SER A 134 -5.38 -12.58 -9.79
C SER A 134 -6.54 -12.87 -8.83
N ASN A 135 -6.31 -12.71 -7.53
CA ASN A 135 -7.31 -12.97 -6.49
C ASN A 135 -8.54 -12.07 -6.63
N VAL A 136 -8.34 -10.77 -6.88
CA VAL A 136 -9.43 -9.83 -7.10
C VAL A 136 -10.21 -10.17 -8.37
N ARG A 137 -9.51 -10.48 -9.48
CA ARG A 137 -10.17 -10.84 -10.75
C ARG A 137 -10.98 -12.14 -10.65
N ASN A 138 -10.51 -13.13 -9.91
CA ASN A 138 -11.20 -14.41 -9.76
C ASN A 138 -12.38 -14.34 -8.78
N SER A 139 -12.52 -13.24 -8.04
CA SER A 139 -13.56 -13.04 -7.03
C SER A 139 -14.65 -12.05 -7.48
N LEU A 140 -14.50 -11.46 -8.67
CA LEU A 140 -15.44 -10.55 -9.34
C LEU A 140 -16.11 -11.26 -10.52
#